data_AF-A0A6G1D3J4-F1
#
_entry.id   AF-A0A6G1D3J4-F1
#
_cell.length_a   1.000
_cell.length_b   1.000
_cell.length_c   1.000
_cell.angle_alpha   90.00
_cell.angle_beta   90.00
_cell.angle_gamma   90.00
#
_symmetry.space_group_name_H-M   'P 1'
#
loop_
_entity.id
_entity.type
_entity.pdbx_description
1 polymer ?
#
loop_
_entity_poly.entity_id
_entity_poly.type
_entity_poly.pdbx_seq_one_letter_code
_entity_poly.pdbx_strand_id
1 'polypeptide(L)'
;MAASVALLLVLLVAVVAPPVAAELPRLEHPHKGDGSLTLLAVGDWGRRGAHNQSMVATQMGIAGEKMDIDFVVSTGDNFYNNGLTGVDDKAFEESFSNIYTAKSLQKPWYTVLGNHDYRGDALAQLSPVLRKVDSRWICMKSFVVSAEIADFFFVDTTPFVLKYWTNPENSTYDWRGVAPREIYIANVLKELRVFGTEGVRAYSLSGQKTYRFGYRHRLRKVTSMACLA
;
A
#
# COMPACT_ATOMS: atom_id res chain seq x y z
N MET A 1 -49.19 -23.85 -52.94
CA MET A 1 -47.90 -24.12 -52.27
C MET A 1 -47.07 -22.85 -52.29
N ALA A 2 -46.82 -22.25 -51.13
CA ALA A 2 -45.74 -21.28 -50.92
C ALA A 2 -45.53 -21.15 -49.41
N ALA A 3 -44.54 -21.86 -48.87
CA ALA A 3 -44.08 -21.67 -47.51
C ALA A 3 -42.94 -20.66 -47.56
N SER A 4 -43.18 -19.45 -47.06
CA SER A 4 -42.14 -18.43 -46.88
C SER A 4 -41.30 -18.80 -45.65
N VAL A 5 -40.07 -19.26 -45.88
CA VAL A 5 -39.08 -19.44 -44.82
C VAL A 5 -38.33 -18.12 -44.66
N ALA A 6 -38.70 -17.33 -43.66
CA ALA A 6 -37.92 -16.17 -43.24
C ALA A 6 -36.73 -16.68 -42.40
N LEU A 7 -35.53 -16.61 -42.97
CA LEU A 7 -34.29 -16.98 -42.30
C LEU A 7 -33.89 -15.83 -41.35
N LEU A 8 -34.10 -16.02 -40.04
CA LEU A 8 -33.62 -15.09 -39.01
C LEU A 8 -32.09 -15.28 -38.87
N LEU A 9 -31.31 -14.33 -39.40
CA LEU A 9 -29.87 -14.22 -39.13
C LEU A 9 -29.68 -13.63 -37.71
N VAL A 10 -29.44 -14.50 -36.73
CA VAL A 10 -28.99 -14.08 -35.40
C VAL A 10 -27.49 -13.77 -35.51
N LEU A 11 -27.16 -12.48 -35.63
CA LEU A 11 -25.79 -11.97 -35.48
C LEU A 11 -25.39 -12.08 -34.01
N LEU A 12 -24.67 -13.16 -33.67
CA LEU A 12 -23.93 -13.24 -32.41
C LEU A 12 -22.73 -12.30 -32.49
N VAL A 13 -22.92 -11.05 -32.05
CA VAL A 13 -21.80 -10.17 -31.74
C VAL A 13 -21.20 -10.66 -30.43
N ALA A 14 -20.18 -11.50 -30.52
CA ALA A 14 -19.33 -11.79 -29.38
C ALA A 14 -18.61 -10.49 -29.00
N VAL A 15 -19.10 -9.81 -27.97
CA VAL A 15 -18.36 -8.72 -27.33
C VAL A 15 -17.16 -9.35 -26.65
N VAL A 16 -16.04 -9.39 -27.37
CA VAL A 16 -14.73 -9.70 -26.78
C VAL A 16 -14.34 -8.48 -25.96
N ALA A 17 -14.71 -8.47 -24.68
CA ALA A 17 -14.11 -7.54 -23.74
C ALA A 17 -12.60 -7.85 -23.71
N PRO A 18 -11.71 -6.87 -23.92
CA PRO A 18 -10.30 -7.10 -23.71
C PRO A 18 -10.09 -7.57 -22.26
N PRO A 19 -9.14 -8.48 -21.99
CA PRO A 19 -8.77 -8.77 -20.62
C PRO A 19 -8.25 -7.45 -20.07
N VAL A 20 -9.01 -6.84 -19.16
CA VAL A 20 -8.48 -5.77 -18.32
C VAL A 20 -7.39 -6.45 -17.49
N ALA A 21 -6.16 -6.42 -17.97
CA ALA A 21 -5.01 -6.62 -17.13
C ALA A 21 -5.16 -5.54 -16.06
N ALA A 22 -5.46 -5.95 -14.83
CA ALA A 22 -5.66 -5.00 -13.74
C ALA A 22 -4.32 -4.32 -13.46
N GLU A 23 -4.14 -3.13 -14.02
CA GLU A 23 -3.03 -2.25 -13.69
C GLU A 23 -3.09 -1.90 -12.20
N LEU A 24 -1.94 -1.81 -11.54
CA LEU A 24 -1.90 -1.37 -10.16
C LEU A 24 -2.54 0.02 -10.04
N PRO A 25 -3.36 0.30 -9.00
CA PRO A 25 -3.85 1.64 -8.75
C PRO A 25 -2.69 2.64 -8.72
N ARG A 26 -2.85 3.77 -9.42
CA ARG A 26 -1.87 4.86 -9.43
C ARG A 26 -2.48 6.08 -8.75
N LEU A 27 -1.74 6.66 -7.83
CA LEU A 27 -2.10 7.86 -7.09
C LEU A 27 -1.12 8.96 -7.44
N GLU A 28 -1.64 10.12 -7.83
CA GLU A 28 -0.82 11.31 -8.03
C GLU A 28 -0.66 12.04 -6.68
N HIS A 29 0.59 12.30 -6.30
CA HIS A 29 0.90 13.17 -5.17
C HIS A 29 1.18 14.59 -5.68
N PRO A 30 0.47 15.62 -5.16
CA PRO A 30 0.70 17.01 -5.55
C PRO A 30 2.15 17.43 -5.35
N HIS A 31 2.63 18.26 -6.26
CA HIS A 31 4.01 18.72 -6.26
C HIS A 31 4.16 20.01 -5.46
N LYS A 32 5.25 20.14 -4.69
CA LYS A 32 5.60 21.41 -4.02
C LYS A 32 6.00 22.51 -4.99
N GLY A 33 6.42 22.15 -6.20
CA GLY A 33 6.87 23.08 -7.24
C GLY A 33 8.31 23.60 -7.04
N ASP A 34 9.01 23.15 -5.99
CA ASP A 34 10.42 23.49 -5.73
C ASP A 34 11.41 22.44 -6.24
N GLY A 35 10.90 21.38 -6.90
CA GLY A 35 11.69 20.26 -7.41
C GLY A 35 12.32 19.39 -6.33
N SER A 36 11.79 19.43 -5.10
CA SER A 36 12.20 18.57 -3.98
C SER A 36 11.08 17.64 -3.53
N LEU A 37 11.47 16.51 -2.95
CA LEU A 37 10.55 15.57 -2.32
C LEU A 37 11.15 15.06 -1.02
N THR A 38 10.37 15.14 0.06
CA THR A 38 10.80 14.77 1.41
C THR A 38 9.71 13.97 2.12
N LEU A 39 10.07 12.80 2.64
CA LEU A 39 9.13 11.87 3.26
C LEU A 39 9.70 11.25 4.53
N LEU A 40 8.81 10.72 5.37
CA LEU A 40 9.18 9.80 6.45
C LEU A 40 8.76 8.38 6.08
N ALA A 41 9.55 7.40 6.50
CA ALA A 41 9.20 5.99 6.38
C ALA A 41 9.11 5.36 7.77
N VAL A 42 8.03 4.63 8.04
CA VAL A 42 7.79 3.92 9.30
C VAL A 42 7.19 2.55 9.02
N GLY A 43 7.56 1.57 9.82
CA GLY A 43 7.02 0.22 9.79
C GLY A 43 6.84 -0.29 11.20
N ASP A 44 6.15 -1.42 11.34
CA ASP A 44 6.16 -2.18 12.58
C ASP A 44 5.68 -1.41 13.83
N TRP A 45 4.61 -0.61 13.73
CA TRP A 45 4.40 0.49 14.69
C TRP A 45 3.17 0.39 15.61
N GLY A 46 1.99 -0.04 15.15
CA GLY A 46 0.75 0.22 15.90
C GLY A 46 0.54 -0.65 17.13
N ARG A 47 0.70 -0.05 18.30
CA ARG A 47 0.60 -0.69 19.62
C ARG A 47 -0.04 0.22 20.66
N ARG A 48 -1.03 1.03 20.26
CA ARG A 48 -1.80 1.92 21.16
C ARG A 48 -0.92 2.85 22.01
N GLY A 49 0.20 3.32 21.43
CA GLY A 49 1.20 4.15 22.10
C GLY A 49 2.29 3.39 22.87
N ALA A 50 2.13 2.08 23.09
CA ALA A 50 3.12 1.25 23.76
C ALA A 50 4.36 0.95 22.88
N HIS A 51 5.36 0.28 23.45
CA HIS A 51 6.63 -0.08 22.79
C HIS A 51 7.31 1.11 22.09
N ASN A 52 7.40 2.24 22.80
CA ASN A 52 7.97 3.50 22.31
C ASN A 52 7.24 4.12 21.12
N GLN A 53 6.09 3.61 20.69
CA GLN A 53 5.35 4.14 19.55
C GLN A 53 5.06 5.64 19.71
N SER A 54 4.61 6.10 20.88
CA SER A 54 4.38 7.53 21.15
C SER A 54 5.67 8.36 21.13
N MET A 55 6.81 7.78 21.54
CA MET A 55 8.11 8.46 21.47
C MET A 55 8.58 8.61 20.03
N VAL A 56 8.43 7.55 19.22
CA VAL A 56 8.71 7.59 17.77
C VAL A 56 7.82 8.61 17.09
N ALA A 57 6.51 8.63 17.38
CA ALA A 57 5.57 9.61 16.85
C ALA A 57 5.99 11.06 17.19
N THR A 58 6.49 11.29 18.41
CA THR A 58 7.02 12.60 18.81
C THR A 58 8.23 13.00 17.97
N GLN A 59 9.19 12.09 17.78
CA GLN A 59 10.38 12.36 16.96
C GLN A 59 10.04 12.52 15.47
N MET A 60 9.09 11.75 14.94
CA MET A 60 8.52 11.94 13.61
C MET A 60 7.92 13.34 13.46
N GLY A 61 7.22 13.84 14.48
CA GLY A 61 6.68 15.20 14.49
C GLY A 61 7.76 16.27 14.35
N ILE A 62 8.83 16.18 15.16
CA ILE A 62 9.96 17.11 15.13
C ILE A 62 10.70 17.04 13.79
N ALA A 63 10.98 15.82 13.31
CA ALA A 63 11.67 15.61 12.04
C ALA A 63 10.81 16.12 10.87
N GLY A 64 9.51 15.81 10.88
CA GLY A 64 8.57 16.23 9.85
C GLY A 64 8.42 17.74 9.75
N GLU A 65 8.47 18.44 10.89
CA GLU A 65 8.45 19.92 10.92
C GLU A 65 9.74 20.50 10.36
N LYS A 66 10.90 20.00 10.81
CA LYS A 66 12.21 20.48 10.37
C LYS A 66 12.43 20.30 8.86
N MET A 67 11.90 19.22 8.31
CA MET A 67 12.12 18.83 6.92
C MET A 67 10.98 19.25 5.99
N ASP A 68 9.88 19.81 6.53
CA ASP A 68 8.63 20.07 5.84
C ASP A 68 8.22 18.89 4.95
N ILE A 69 7.79 17.78 5.54
CA ILE A 69 7.52 16.55 4.76
C ILE A 69 6.29 16.68 3.84
N ASP A 70 6.33 15.96 2.72
CA ASP A 70 5.25 15.82 1.74
C ASP A 70 4.21 14.79 2.17
N PHE A 71 4.68 13.61 2.58
CA PHE A 71 3.86 12.49 3.01
C PHE A 71 4.64 11.52 3.90
N VAL A 72 3.92 10.55 4.47
CA VAL A 72 4.49 9.42 5.21
C VAL A 72 4.26 8.14 4.43
N VAL A 73 5.28 7.28 4.42
CA VAL A 73 5.25 5.92 3.89
C VAL A 73 5.15 4.96 5.06
N SER A 74 4.05 4.19 5.14
CA SER A 74 3.95 3.06 6.07
C SER A 74 4.24 1.74 5.34
N THR A 75 5.21 0.99 5.83
CA THR A 75 5.66 -0.28 5.24
C THR A 75 4.88 -1.49 5.76
N GLY A 76 3.79 -1.29 6.50
CA GLY A 76 2.97 -2.37 7.04
C GLY A 76 3.40 -2.85 8.42
N ASP A 77 2.73 -3.90 8.86
CA ASP A 77 2.63 -4.28 10.28
C ASP A 77 2.08 -3.09 11.08
N ASN A 78 0.96 -2.57 10.59
CA ASN A 78 0.32 -1.35 11.05
C ASN A 78 -0.34 -1.54 12.42
N PHE A 79 -0.92 -2.72 12.69
CA PHE A 79 -1.62 -3.00 13.95
C PHE A 79 -1.21 -4.35 14.53
N TYR A 80 -0.49 -4.30 15.66
CA TYR A 80 -0.03 -5.48 16.37
C TYR A 80 -1.03 -5.94 17.45
N ASN A 81 -1.11 -7.25 17.75
CA ASN A 81 -0.39 -8.36 17.11
C ASN A 81 -1.16 -9.00 15.95
N ASN A 82 -2.46 -8.72 15.80
CA ASN A 82 -3.34 -9.44 14.87
C ASN A 82 -4.24 -8.51 14.04
N GLY A 83 -3.68 -7.42 13.50
CA GLY A 83 -4.43 -6.50 12.65
C GLY A 83 -5.61 -5.83 13.38
N LEU A 84 -6.56 -5.32 12.60
CA LEU A 84 -7.85 -4.83 13.09
C LEU A 84 -8.88 -5.96 13.03
N THR A 85 -9.88 -5.97 13.91
CA THR A 85 -10.98 -6.93 13.87
C THR A 85 -12.12 -6.52 12.93
N GLY A 86 -12.09 -5.30 12.40
CA GLY A 86 -13.12 -4.74 11.53
C GLY A 86 -12.97 -3.22 11.36
N VAL A 87 -13.88 -2.60 10.61
CA VAL A 87 -13.82 -1.15 10.31
C VAL A 87 -14.11 -0.25 11.53
N ASP A 88 -14.74 -0.79 12.57
CA ASP A 88 -15.07 -0.07 13.81
C ASP A 88 -14.09 -0.36 14.96
N ASP A 89 -12.98 -1.08 14.69
CA ASP A 89 -11.99 -1.43 15.70
C ASP A 89 -11.28 -0.17 16.23
N LYS A 90 -11.35 0.05 17.54
CA LYS A 90 -10.71 1.18 18.23
C LYS A 90 -9.20 1.19 18.13
N ALA A 91 -8.57 0.06 17.83
CA ALA A 91 -7.13 0.00 17.60
C ALA A 91 -6.69 0.94 16.46
N PHE A 92 -7.55 1.25 15.48
CA PHE A 92 -7.27 2.25 14.46
C PHE A 92 -7.02 3.63 15.08
N GLU A 93 -7.99 4.16 15.83
CA GLU A 93 -7.85 5.47 16.48
C GLU A 93 -6.74 5.46 17.54
N GLU A 94 -6.70 4.43 18.38
CA GLU A 94 -5.76 4.30 19.49
C GLU A 94 -4.31 4.14 19.04
N SER A 95 -4.05 3.56 17.86
CA SER A 95 -2.69 3.33 17.34
C SER A 95 -2.31 4.28 16.22
N PHE A 96 -3.24 4.93 15.54
CA PHE A 96 -2.94 5.84 14.43
C PHE A 96 -3.38 7.27 14.71
N SER A 97 -4.69 7.53 14.74
CA SER A 97 -5.24 8.90 14.81
C SER A 97 -4.82 9.64 16.07
N ASN A 98 -4.84 8.97 17.21
CA ASN A 98 -4.53 9.57 18.52
C ASN A 98 -3.03 9.55 18.85
N ILE A 99 -2.20 8.89 18.03
CA ILE A 99 -0.75 8.78 18.25
C ILE A 99 0.02 9.79 17.40
N TYR A 100 -0.26 9.86 16.09
CA TYR A 100 0.47 10.70 15.15
C TYR A 100 -0.20 12.06 14.99
N THR A 101 -0.27 12.82 16.08
CA THR A 101 -1.08 14.07 16.18
C THR A 101 -0.30 15.35 15.84
N ALA A 102 1.02 15.28 15.66
CA ALA A 102 1.82 16.45 15.31
C ALA A 102 1.33 17.10 14.01
N LYS A 103 1.34 18.45 13.94
CA LYS A 103 0.88 19.23 12.78
C LYS A 103 1.63 18.84 11.50
N SER A 104 2.93 18.62 11.61
CA SER A 104 3.79 18.16 10.51
C SER A 104 3.44 16.78 9.97
N LEU A 105 2.72 15.96 10.73
CA LEU A 105 2.25 14.62 10.33
C LEU A 105 0.81 14.62 9.81
N GLN A 106 0.17 15.80 9.71
CA GLN A 106 -1.15 15.96 9.08
C GLN A 106 -1.02 16.01 7.55
N LYS A 107 -0.42 14.95 7.01
CA LYS A 107 -0.09 14.73 5.60
C LYS A 107 -0.68 13.37 5.16
N PRO A 108 -0.73 13.04 3.87
CA PRO A 108 -1.12 11.71 3.43
C PRO A 108 -0.18 10.62 3.98
N TRP A 109 -0.75 9.48 4.40
CA TRP A 109 -0.03 8.27 4.80
C TRP A 109 -0.32 7.17 3.79
N TYR A 110 0.64 6.94 2.89
CA TYR A 110 0.57 5.85 1.93
C TYR A 110 1.05 4.56 2.58
N THR A 111 0.14 3.59 2.69
CA THR A 111 0.29 2.44 3.57
C THR A 111 0.03 1.13 2.83
N VAL A 112 0.85 0.13 3.12
CA VAL A 112 0.62 -1.28 2.73
C VAL A 112 0.39 -2.15 3.95
N LEU A 113 -0.07 -3.37 3.70
CA LEU A 113 -0.27 -4.38 4.74
C LEU A 113 1.02 -5.17 4.98
N GLY A 114 1.28 -5.50 6.25
CA GLY A 114 2.28 -6.48 6.66
C GLY A 114 1.64 -7.79 7.13
N ASN A 115 2.46 -8.74 7.56
CA ASN A 115 1.95 -10.06 7.96
C ASN A 115 1.11 -10.03 9.23
N HIS A 116 1.34 -9.10 10.15
CA HIS A 116 0.49 -8.93 11.34
C HIS A 116 -0.89 -8.37 10.97
N ASP A 117 -0.97 -7.51 9.96
CA ASP A 117 -2.23 -6.93 9.48
C ASP A 117 -3.16 -8.00 8.89
N TYR A 118 -2.57 -8.97 8.19
CA TYR A 118 -3.27 -10.12 7.64
C TYR A 118 -3.83 -11.08 8.70
N ARG A 119 -3.41 -10.97 9.98
CA ARG A 119 -3.92 -11.85 11.04
C ARG A 119 -5.27 -11.43 11.60
N GLY A 120 -5.75 -10.25 11.20
CA GLY A 120 -7.10 -9.75 11.48
C GLY A 120 -7.93 -9.65 10.20
N ASP A 121 -8.83 -8.68 10.16
CA ASP A 121 -9.57 -8.26 8.97
C ASP A 121 -8.68 -7.35 8.10
N ALA A 122 -7.98 -7.96 7.14
CA ALA A 122 -7.11 -7.23 6.22
C ALA A 122 -7.89 -6.23 5.37
N LEU A 123 -9.14 -6.54 5.02
CA LEU A 123 -9.98 -5.67 4.19
C LEU A 123 -10.48 -4.43 4.96
N ALA A 124 -10.59 -4.51 6.29
CA ALA A 124 -10.94 -3.35 7.11
C ALA A 124 -9.94 -2.20 6.91
N GLN A 125 -8.64 -2.51 6.86
CA GLN A 125 -7.58 -1.52 6.65
C GLN A 125 -7.67 -0.83 5.27
N LEU A 126 -8.21 -1.52 4.27
CA LEU A 126 -8.40 -1.00 2.90
C LEU A 126 -9.72 -0.25 2.73
N SER A 127 -10.59 -0.29 3.75
CA SER A 127 -11.95 0.22 3.66
C SER A 127 -11.96 1.74 3.58
N PRO A 128 -12.79 2.35 2.71
CA PRO A 128 -13.00 3.79 2.70
C PRO A 128 -13.60 4.30 4.03
N VAL A 129 -14.13 3.42 4.88
CA VAL A 129 -14.61 3.79 6.23
C VAL A 129 -13.47 4.33 7.09
N LEU A 130 -12.30 3.69 7.13
CA LEU A 130 -11.17 4.19 7.92
C LEU A 130 -10.67 5.53 7.41
N ARG A 131 -10.70 5.76 6.09
CA ARG A 131 -10.36 7.06 5.50
C ARG A 131 -11.39 8.16 5.85
N LYS A 132 -12.64 7.81 6.18
CA LYS A 132 -13.61 8.76 6.72
C LYS A 132 -13.34 9.08 8.19
N VAL A 133 -12.80 8.14 8.96
CA VAL A 133 -12.35 8.37 10.34
C VAL A 133 -11.13 9.28 10.36
N ASP A 134 -10.14 9.00 9.51
CA ASP A 134 -8.93 9.80 9.36
C ASP A 134 -8.51 9.90 7.89
N SER A 135 -8.65 11.09 7.31
CA SER A 135 -8.44 11.33 5.87
C SER A 135 -6.99 11.14 5.41
N ARG A 136 -6.04 11.11 6.35
CA ARG A 136 -4.63 10.82 6.10
C ARG A 136 -4.41 9.38 5.67
N TRP A 137 -5.27 8.46 6.11
CA TRP A 137 -5.11 7.03 5.88
C TRP A 137 -5.41 6.63 4.43
N ILE A 138 -4.36 6.22 3.70
CA ILE A 138 -4.45 5.71 2.33
C ILE A 138 -3.78 4.34 2.30
N CYS A 139 -4.57 3.28 2.43
CA CYS A 139 -4.06 1.91 2.43
C CYS A 139 -4.61 1.10 1.25
N MET A 140 -3.70 0.45 0.52
CA MET A 140 -3.99 -0.48 -0.56
C MET A 140 -3.00 -1.65 -0.47
N LYS A 141 -3.28 -2.77 -1.13
CA LYS A 141 -2.35 -3.92 -1.16
C LYS A 141 -1.09 -3.59 -1.94
N SER A 142 -1.24 -3.36 -3.24
CA SER A 142 -0.15 -2.95 -4.12
C SER A 142 -0.62 -1.79 -4.98
N PHE A 143 0.17 -0.72 -5.08
CA PHE A 143 -0.17 0.51 -5.78
C PHE A 143 1.06 1.35 -6.08
N VAL A 144 0.90 2.37 -6.92
CA VAL A 144 1.94 3.33 -7.27
C VAL A 144 1.55 4.72 -6.76
N VAL A 145 2.52 5.45 -6.22
CA VAL A 145 2.39 6.89 -5.97
C VAL A 145 3.36 7.62 -6.89
N SER A 146 2.85 8.41 -7.82
CA SER A 146 3.65 9.28 -8.68
C SER A 146 3.83 10.63 -7.99
N ALA A 147 5.08 11.06 -7.76
CA ALA A 147 5.40 12.27 -6.99
C ALA A 147 6.45 13.14 -7.69
N GLU A 148 6.10 13.63 -8.89
CA GLU A 148 6.90 14.50 -9.79
C GLU A 148 8.22 13.88 -10.25
N ILE A 149 9.15 13.78 -9.31
CA ILE A 149 10.55 13.43 -9.51
C ILE A 149 10.82 11.96 -9.18
N ALA A 150 9.83 11.24 -8.64
CA ALA A 150 9.92 9.82 -8.30
C ALA A 150 8.56 9.12 -8.31
N ASP A 151 8.55 7.88 -8.79
CA ASP A 151 7.46 6.93 -8.60
C ASP A 151 7.80 5.97 -7.44
N PHE A 152 6.82 5.77 -6.55
CA PHE A 152 6.92 4.86 -5.41
C PHE A 152 6.06 3.63 -5.64
N PHE A 153 6.69 2.46 -5.58
CA PHE A 153 6.00 1.19 -5.67
C PHE A 153 5.76 0.62 -4.28
N PHE A 154 4.49 0.52 -3.94
CA PHE A 154 3.99 -0.12 -2.74
C PHE A 154 3.58 -1.54 -3.10
N VAL A 155 4.19 -2.53 -2.45
CA VAL A 155 3.97 -3.95 -2.76
C VAL A 155 3.53 -4.69 -1.51
N ASP A 156 2.44 -5.44 -1.62
CA ASP A 156 2.01 -6.40 -0.61
C ASP A 156 2.84 -7.68 -0.72
N THR A 157 3.82 -7.82 0.16
CA THR A 157 4.74 -8.97 0.16
C THR A 157 4.18 -10.16 0.93
N THR A 158 3.14 -9.99 1.75
CA THR A 158 2.62 -11.05 2.61
C THR A 158 2.18 -12.29 1.80
N PRO A 159 1.44 -12.16 0.68
CA PRO A 159 1.09 -13.29 -0.18
C PRO A 159 2.31 -14.04 -0.77
N PHE A 160 3.45 -13.38 -0.93
CA PHE A 160 4.66 -13.99 -1.52
C PHE A 160 5.29 -15.03 -0.59
N VAL A 161 5.13 -14.89 0.72
CA VAL A 161 5.73 -15.78 1.71
C VAL A 161 4.93 -17.07 1.84
N LEU A 162 5.41 -18.14 1.21
CA LEU A 162 4.74 -19.45 1.18
C LEU A 162 4.43 -20.00 2.59
N LYS A 163 5.32 -19.78 3.57
CA LYS A 163 5.13 -20.25 4.96
C LYS A 163 3.81 -19.76 5.56
N TYR A 164 3.38 -18.53 5.28
CA TYR A 164 2.12 -18.01 5.84
C TYR A 164 0.89 -18.75 5.33
N TRP A 165 0.97 -19.34 4.13
CA TRP A 165 -0.14 -20.12 3.55
C TRP A 165 -0.16 -21.57 4.04
N THR A 166 1.02 -22.18 4.18
CA THR A 166 1.13 -23.64 4.39
C THR A 166 1.44 -24.02 5.83
N ASN A 167 2.02 -23.12 6.62
CA ASN A 167 2.38 -23.37 8.01
C ASN A 167 2.35 -22.08 8.84
N PRO A 168 1.16 -21.50 9.11
CA PRO A 168 1.02 -20.24 9.85
C PRO A 168 1.17 -20.39 11.37
N GLU A 169 1.58 -21.56 11.86
CA GLU A 169 1.65 -21.88 13.30
C GLU A 169 0.29 -21.62 13.97
N ASN A 170 0.25 -20.76 15.01
CA ASN A 170 -0.98 -20.41 15.74
C ASN A 170 -1.73 -19.21 15.15
N SER A 171 -1.31 -18.70 13.99
CA SER A 171 -1.94 -17.54 13.34
C SER A 171 -2.94 -17.98 12.28
N THR A 172 -4.00 -17.21 12.12
CA THR A 172 -4.89 -17.26 10.95
C THR A 172 -4.56 -16.09 10.04
N TYR A 173 -4.70 -16.25 8.73
CA TYR A 173 -4.42 -15.19 7.76
C TYR A 173 -5.65 -14.95 6.86
N ASP A 174 -6.00 -13.69 6.66
CA ASP A 174 -7.10 -13.27 5.79
C ASP A 174 -6.66 -13.16 4.33
N TRP A 175 -6.85 -14.24 3.58
CA TRP A 175 -6.47 -14.28 2.16
C TRP A 175 -7.50 -13.69 1.18
N ARG A 176 -8.54 -13.00 1.68
CA ARG A 176 -9.56 -12.42 0.81
C ARG A 176 -8.94 -11.38 -0.13
N GLY A 177 -9.25 -11.52 -1.42
CA GLY A 177 -8.73 -10.66 -2.49
C GLY A 177 -7.23 -10.82 -2.78
N VAL A 178 -6.56 -11.86 -2.28
CA VAL A 178 -5.22 -12.28 -2.73
C VAL A 178 -5.15 -13.77 -3.11
N ALA A 179 -6.22 -14.52 -2.88
CA ALA A 179 -6.39 -15.87 -3.42
C ALA A 179 -7.06 -15.84 -4.81
N PRO A 180 -6.68 -16.73 -5.76
CA PRO A 180 -5.60 -17.71 -5.68
C PRO A 180 -4.20 -17.07 -5.68
N ARG A 181 -3.32 -17.56 -4.80
CA ARG A 181 -2.00 -16.97 -4.50
C ARG A 181 -1.13 -16.79 -5.74
N GLU A 182 -1.04 -17.82 -6.58
CA GLU A 182 -0.16 -17.85 -7.75
C GLU A 182 -0.60 -16.81 -8.79
N ILE A 183 -1.91 -16.64 -8.96
CA ILE A 183 -2.48 -15.63 -9.85
C ILE A 183 -2.19 -14.22 -9.33
N TYR A 184 -2.40 -14.00 -8.03
CA TYR A 184 -2.11 -12.70 -7.41
C TYR A 184 -0.63 -12.31 -7.56
N ILE A 185 0.28 -13.22 -7.19
CA ILE A 185 1.73 -12.99 -7.32
C ILE A 185 2.12 -12.74 -8.78
N ALA A 186 1.60 -13.54 -9.72
CA ALA A 186 1.89 -13.38 -11.14
C ALA A 186 1.46 -12.00 -11.66
N ASN A 187 0.29 -11.51 -11.24
CA ASN A 187 -0.20 -10.19 -11.61
C ASN A 187 0.70 -9.09 -11.03
N VAL A 188 1.01 -9.11 -9.72
CA VAL A 188 1.90 -8.11 -9.11
C VAL A 188 3.28 -8.12 -9.77
N LEU A 189 3.86 -9.29 -10.06
CA LEU A 189 5.15 -9.40 -10.75
C LEU A 189 5.09 -8.92 -12.21
N LYS A 190 3.98 -9.15 -12.90
CA LYS A 190 3.77 -8.64 -14.26
C LYS A 190 3.80 -7.11 -14.26
N GLU A 191 3.06 -6.49 -13.35
CA GLU A 191 3.02 -5.04 -13.21
C GLU A 191 4.42 -4.48 -12.87
N LEU A 192 5.10 -5.06 -11.87
CA LEU A 192 6.47 -4.65 -11.51
C LEU A 192 7.47 -4.76 -12.68
N ARG A 193 7.29 -5.74 -13.59
CA ARG A 193 8.13 -5.89 -14.78
C ARG A 193 7.86 -4.82 -15.83
N VAL A 194 6.59 -4.50 -16.09
CA VAL A 194 6.19 -3.42 -17.00
C VAL A 194 6.78 -2.08 -16.54
N PHE A 195 6.79 -1.84 -15.24
CA PHE A 195 7.38 -0.63 -14.67
C PHE A 195 8.91 -0.60 -14.68
N GLY A 196 9.56 -1.77 -14.59
CA GLY A 196 11.02 -1.88 -14.57
C GLY A 196 11.74 -1.34 -15.81
N THR A 197 11.01 -1.02 -16.88
CA THR A 197 11.53 -0.49 -18.14
C THR A 197 11.45 1.05 -18.29
N GLU A 198 10.81 1.80 -17.38
CA GLU A 198 10.45 3.22 -17.60
C GLU A 198 10.84 4.25 -16.49
N GLY A 199 12.10 4.27 -16.00
CA GLY A 199 12.64 5.48 -15.32
C GLY A 199 13.01 5.36 -13.82
N VAL A 200 13.20 6.52 -13.15
CA VAL A 200 13.87 6.69 -11.83
C VAL A 200 12.95 6.29 -10.66
N ARG A 201 13.54 5.72 -9.60
CA ARG A 201 12.88 4.75 -8.70
C ARG A 201 12.87 5.23 -7.24
N ALA A 202 11.93 4.73 -6.44
CA ALA A 202 12.02 4.59 -4.99
C ALA A 202 11.14 3.41 -4.54
N TYR A 203 11.66 2.52 -3.70
CA TYR A 203 10.98 1.29 -3.28
C TYR A 203 10.65 1.35 -1.79
N SER A 204 9.38 1.14 -1.44
CA SER A 204 8.97 0.86 -0.06
C SER A 204 8.77 -0.64 0.12
N LEU A 205 9.39 -1.17 1.16
CA LEU A 205 9.57 -2.59 1.43
C LEU A 205 8.67 -2.99 2.58
N SER A 206 7.65 -3.81 2.34
CA SER A 206 6.79 -4.30 3.41
C SER A 206 7.29 -5.62 4.02
N GLY A 207 7.20 -5.70 5.35
CA GLY A 207 7.27 -6.92 6.15
C GLY A 207 8.61 -7.65 6.18
N GLN A 208 9.39 -7.49 7.27
CA GLN A 208 10.60 -8.24 7.69
C GLN A 208 11.71 -8.59 6.67
N LYS A 209 11.53 -8.37 5.35
CA LYS A 209 12.43 -8.75 4.27
C LYS A 209 12.50 -7.65 3.21
N THR A 210 13.57 -6.86 3.34
CA THR A 210 14.01 -5.86 2.37
C THR A 210 14.54 -6.53 1.10
N TYR A 211 13.85 -6.40 -0.03
CA TYR A 211 14.34 -6.78 -1.36
C TYR A 211 14.87 -5.54 -2.11
N ARG A 212 16.20 -5.38 -2.19
CA ARG A 212 16.83 -4.24 -2.87
C ARG A 212 17.08 -4.56 -4.36
N PHE A 213 16.47 -3.80 -5.27
CA PHE A 213 16.81 -3.83 -6.71
C PHE A 213 17.41 -2.47 -7.14
N GLY A 214 18.52 -2.52 -7.91
CA GLY A 214 19.49 -1.42 -8.06
C GLY A 214 19.12 -0.28 -9.03
N TYR A 215 19.88 0.83 -8.92
CA TYR A 215 19.74 2.05 -9.71
C TYR A 215 20.84 2.21 -10.77
N ARG A 216 20.51 2.85 -11.90
CA ARG A 216 21.46 3.60 -12.74
C ARG A 216 20.91 5.01 -13.03
N HIS A 217 21.79 5.99 -12.81
CA HIS A 217 21.76 7.44 -13.08
C HIS A 217 21.13 8.44 -12.07
N ARG A 218 22.05 9.29 -11.55
CA ARG A 218 21.96 10.61 -10.88
C ARG A 218 20.55 11.15 -10.59
N LEU A 219 20.09 10.92 -9.35
CA LEU A 219 19.12 11.78 -8.67
C LEU A 219 19.80 13.08 -8.23
N ARG A 220 19.23 14.23 -8.62
CA ARG A 220 19.38 15.46 -7.84
C ARG A 220 18.23 15.46 -6.83
N LYS A 221 18.56 15.14 -5.57
CA LYS A 221 17.82 15.38 -4.31
C LYS A 221 16.49 14.63 -4.08
N VAL A 222 16.59 13.36 -3.66
CA VAL A 222 15.80 12.93 -2.48
C VAL A 222 16.60 13.41 -1.28
N THR A 223 16.14 14.45 -0.60
CA THR A 223 16.98 15.21 0.35
C THR A 223 17.17 14.47 1.67
N SER A 224 16.23 13.60 2.07
CA SER A 224 16.38 12.69 3.21
C SER A 224 15.27 11.62 3.22
N MET A 225 15.61 10.42 3.71
CA MET A 225 14.66 9.38 4.11
C MET A 225 15.08 8.93 5.50
N ALA A 226 14.28 9.24 6.51
CA ALA A 226 14.47 8.71 7.86
C ALA A 226 13.62 7.45 8.00
N CYS A 227 14.29 6.32 8.22
CA CYS A 227 13.64 5.07 8.63
C CYS A 227 13.65 5.04 10.16
N LEU A 228 12.47 5.00 10.77
CA LEU A 228 12.32 4.90 12.21
C LEU A 228 11.72 3.52 12.52
N ALA A 229 12.49 2.71 13.23
CA ALA A 229 12.10 1.39 13.74
C ALA A 229 11.99 1.45 15.27
#